data_AF-A0A3D0UY24-F1
#
_entry.id   AF-A0A3D0UY24-F1
#
_cell.length_a   1.000
_cell.length_b   1.000
_cell.length_c   1.000
_cell.angle_alpha   90.00
_cell.angle_beta   90.00
_cell.angle_gamma   90.00
#
_symmetry.space_group_name_H-M   'P 1'
#
loop_
_entity.id
_entity.type
_entity.pdbx_description
1 polymer ?
#
loop_
_entity_poly.entity_id
_entity_poly.type
_entity_poly.pdbx_seq_one_letter_code
_entity_poly.pdbx_strand_id
1 'polypeptide(L)'
;MIRSLFDKRDSMDPGDFITEIVRLGFQTGASDLHLQPEEKGVILRLRIDGVLQEILTFEHEDFLKYLQKLKFVAGVKMNVDYVPQDGRFSIESVDKD
;
A
#
# COMPACT_ATOMS: atom_id res chain seq x y z
N MET A 1 5.11 11.74 10.87
CA MET A 1 5.73 10.95 9.81
C MET A 1 4.70 10.32 8.89
N ILE A 2 3.81 9.44 9.37
CA ILE A 2 2.76 8.82 8.54
C ILE A 2 1.73 9.85 8.02
N ARG A 3 1.22 10.73 8.89
CA ARG A 3 0.31 11.81 8.48
C ARG A 3 0.91 12.72 7.41
N SER A 4 2.16 13.15 7.59
CA SER A 4 2.87 13.98 6.61
C SER A 4 3.14 13.28 5.27
N LEU A 5 3.30 11.96 5.27
CA LEU A 5 3.39 11.17 4.02
C LEU A 5 2.03 11.16 3.32
N PHE A 6 0.96 10.91 4.06
CA PHE A 6 -0.40 10.89 3.53
C PHE A 6 -0.85 12.25 2.98
N ASP A 7 -0.51 13.35 3.65
CA ASP A 7 -0.85 14.69 3.19
C ASP A 7 -0.15 15.07 1.88
N LYS A 8 1.00 14.45 1.59
CA LYS A 8 1.78 14.67 0.36
C LYS A 8 1.46 13.65 -0.74
N ARG A 9 0.62 12.65 -0.48
CA ARG A 9 0.42 11.51 -1.40
C ARG A 9 -0.09 11.92 -2.78
N ASP A 10 -0.81 13.04 -2.87
CA ASP A 10 -1.38 13.54 -4.12
C ASP A 10 -0.35 14.22 -5.02
N SER A 11 0.79 14.63 -4.46
CA SER A 11 1.92 15.19 -5.22
C SER A 11 3.04 14.17 -5.47
N MET A 12 2.87 12.92 -5.03
CA MET A 12 3.84 11.83 -5.21
C MET A 12 3.46 10.93 -6.39
N ASP A 13 4.46 10.29 -7.03
CA ASP A 13 4.17 9.15 -7.91
C ASP A 13 3.52 8.03 -7.08
N PRO A 14 2.47 7.37 -7.57
CA PRO A 14 1.84 6.25 -6.85
C PRO A 14 2.81 5.12 -6.49
N GLY A 15 3.86 4.90 -7.30
CA GLY A 15 4.89 3.90 -7.04
C GLY A 15 5.80 4.28 -5.88
N ASP A 16 6.16 5.55 -5.77
CA ASP A 16 6.93 6.07 -4.65
C ASP A 16 6.11 5.97 -3.36
N PHE A 17 4.82 6.31 -3.42
CA PHE A 17 3.93 6.13 -2.27
C PHE A 17 3.81 4.66 -1.83
N ILE A 18 3.66 3.73 -2.78
CA ILE A 18 3.66 2.28 -2.49
C ILE A 18 4.97 1.86 -1.83
N THR A 19 6.09 2.38 -2.32
CA THR A 19 7.41 2.11 -1.75
C THR A 19 7.50 2.60 -0.31
N GLU A 20 7.01 3.80 -0.02
CA GLU A 20 7.01 4.37 1.33
C GLU A 20 6.11 3.61 2.32
N ILE A 21 4.90 3.17 1.92
CA ILE A 21 4.04 2.37 2.80
C ILE A 21 4.64 0.98 3.09
N VAL A 22 5.36 0.39 2.13
CA VAL A 22 6.06 -0.88 2.36
C VAL A 22 7.28 -0.66 3.26
N ARG A 23 8.06 0.41 3.06
CA ARG A 23 9.14 0.80 3.98
C ARG A 23 8.63 1.01 5.40
N LEU A 24 7.47 1.63 5.57
CA LEU A 24 6.82 1.78 6.86
C LEU A 24 6.52 0.41 7.51
N GLY A 25 6.00 -0.54 6.74
CA GLY A 25 5.80 -1.93 7.19
C GLY A 25 7.09 -2.56 7.70
N PHE A 26 8.19 -2.45 6.94
CA PHE A 26 9.51 -2.93 7.36
C PHE A 26 10.02 -2.25 8.63
N GLN A 27 9.93 -0.92 8.71
CA GLN A 27 10.40 -0.15 9.86
C GLN A 27 9.63 -0.45 11.15
N THR A 28 8.34 -0.77 11.03
CA THR A 28 7.46 -1.12 12.15
C THR A 28 7.51 -2.61 12.52
N GLY A 29 8.27 -3.42 11.78
CA GLY A 29 8.32 -4.87 11.99
C GLY A 29 7.01 -5.59 11.62
N ALA A 30 6.19 -5.00 10.75
CA ALA A 30 4.93 -5.61 10.34
C ALA A 30 5.16 -6.84 9.46
N SER A 31 4.36 -7.90 9.68
CA SER A 31 4.39 -9.11 8.84
C SER A 31 3.58 -8.96 7.56
N ASP A 32 2.50 -8.18 7.62
CA ASP A 32 1.54 -8.04 6.54
C ASP A 32 1.10 -6.58 6.39
N LEU A 33 0.95 -6.15 5.14
CA LEU A 33 0.29 -4.91 4.76
C LEU A 33 -1.04 -5.26 4.11
N HIS A 34 -2.13 -4.75 4.67
CA HIS A 34 -3.48 -4.99 4.18
C HIS A 34 -4.10 -3.71 3.64
N LEU A 35 -4.61 -3.76 2.41
CA LEU A 35 -5.47 -2.73 1.82
C LEU A 35 -6.88 -3.31 1.73
N GLN A 36 -7.78 -2.84 2.61
CA GLN A 36 -9.11 -3.43 2.82
C GLN A 36 -10.20 -2.47 2.36
N PRO A 37 -10.88 -2.75 1.24
CA PRO A 37 -12.07 -2.00 0.84
C PRO A 37 -13.19 -2.20 1.87
N GLU A 38 -13.77 -1.10 2.31
CA GLU A 38 -14.89 -1.00 3.26
C GLU A 38 -15.96 -0.09 2.65
N GLU A 39 -17.10 0.08 3.33
CA GLU A 39 -18.22 0.87 2.81
C GLU A 39 -17.83 2.32 2.45
N LYS A 40 -17.01 2.97 3.29
CA LYS A 40 -16.65 4.39 3.14
C LYS A 40 -15.34 4.64 2.38
N GLY A 41 -14.58 3.60 2.04
CA GLY A 41 -13.27 3.78 1.44
C GLY A 41 -12.38 2.56 1.60
N VAL A 42 -11.07 2.74 1.52
CA VAL A 42 -10.09 1.68 1.70
C VAL A 42 -9.26 1.95 2.94
N ILE A 43 -9.12 0.96 3.81
CA ILE A 43 -8.31 1.05 5.03
C ILE A 43 -6.97 0.35 4.81
N LEU A 44 -5.87 1.07 5.03
CA LEU A 44 -4.54 0.49 5.16
C LEU A 44 -4.32 0.05 6.60
N ARG A 45 -4.06 -1.24 6.79
CA ARG A 45 -3.70 -1.84 8.08
C ARG A 45 -2.35 -2.53 8.01
N LEU A 46 -1.59 -2.46 9.10
CA LEU A 46 -0.37 -3.25 9.28
C LEU A 46 -0.62 -4.30 10.35
N ARG A 47 -0.16 -5.54 10.12
CA ARG A 47 -0.13 -6.56 11.17
C ARG A 47 1.19 -6.47 11.91
N ILE A 48 1.15 -6.00 13.16
CA ILE A 48 2.31 -5.86 14.04
C ILE A 48 2.08 -6.76 15.25
N ASP A 49 3.01 -7.67 15.51
CA ASP A 49 2.91 -8.65 16.61
C ASP A 49 1.58 -9.42 16.61
N GLY A 50 1.08 -9.76 15.42
CA GLY A 50 -0.18 -10.48 15.22
C GLY A 50 -1.44 -9.63 15.26
N VAL A 51 -1.34 -8.36 15.66
CA VAL A 51 -2.47 -7.42 15.79
C VAL A 51 -2.56 -6.51 14.57
N LEU A 52 -3.74 -6.39 13.98
CA LEU A 52 -4.00 -5.42 12.91
C LEU A 52 -4.16 -4.02 13.49
N GLN A 53 -3.34 -3.09 13.01
CA GLN A 53 -3.39 -1.68 13.36
C GLN A 53 -3.78 -0.84 12.14
N GLU A 54 -4.76 0.03 12.31
CA GLU A 54 -5.19 0.96 11.27
C GLU A 54 -4.20 2.13 11.16
N ILE A 55 -3.75 2.38 9.93
CA ILE A 55 -2.69 3.36 9.64
C ILE A 55 -3.25 4.56 8.88
N LEU A 56 -4.01 4.32 7.81
CA LEU A 56 -4.55 5.34 6.91
C LEU A 56 -5.86 4.87 6.30
N THR A 57 -6.69 5.83 5.89
CA THR A 57 -7.92 5.60 5.13
C THR A 57 -7.87 6.40 3.83
N PHE A 58 -8.37 5.81 2.75
CA PHE A 58 -8.47 6.44 1.43
C PHE A 58 -9.93 6.49 1.01
N GLU A 59 -10.34 7.54 0.30
CA GLU A 59 -11.57 7.49 -0.50
C GLU A 59 -11.39 6.47 -1.64
N HIS A 60 -12.46 5.80 -2.07
CA HIS A 60 -12.40 4.76 -3.10
C HIS A 60 -11.75 5.26 -4.40
N GLU A 61 -12.15 6.44 -4.87
CA GLU A 61 -11.65 7.03 -6.12
C GLU A 61 -10.15 7.34 -6.05
N ASP A 62 -9.68 7.86 -4.91
CA ASP A 62 -8.26 8.16 -4.69
C ASP A 62 -7.42 6.87 -4.67
N PHE A 63 -7.96 5.79 -4.12
CA PHE A 63 -7.25 4.52 -4.03
C PHE A 63 -6.98 3.85 -5.39
N LEU A 64 -7.81 4.11 -6.41
CA LEU A 64 -7.71 3.44 -7.71
C LEU A 64 -6.33 3.62 -8.37
N LYS A 65 -5.71 4.80 -8.25
CA LYS A 65 -4.38 5.06 -8.84
C LYS A 65 -3.30 4.17 -8.21
N TYR A 66 -3.38 3.92 -6.90
CA TYR A 66 -2.46 3.04 -6.19
C TYR A 66 -2.74 1.57 -6.51
N LEU A 67 -4.01 1.16 -6.62
CA LEU A 67 -4.38 -0.20 -7.03
C LEU A 67 -3.81 -0.55 -8.41
N GLN A 68 -3.96 0.35 -9.38
CA GLN A 68 -3.44 0.13 -10.74
C GLN A 68 -1.92 0.05 -10.75
N LYS A 69 -1.24 0.94 -10.01
CA LYS A 69 0.22 0.89 -9.87
C LYS A 69 0.67 -0.40 -9.18
N LEU A 70 -0.03 -0.86 -8.14
CA LEU A 70 0.27 -2.11 -7.44
C LEU A 70 0.13 -3.31 -8.38
N LYS A 71 -0.97 -3.37 -9.16
CA LYS A 71 -1.16 -4.41 -10.18
C LYS A 71 -0.03 -4.40 -11.21
N PHE A 72 0.36 -3.22 -11.67
CA PHE A 72 1.45 -3.05 -12.62
C PHE A 72 2.79 -3.56 -12.08
N VAL A 73 3.21 -3.10 -10.89
CA VAL A 73 4.52 -3.51 -10.32
C VAL A 73 4.55 -4.99 -9.96
N ALA A 74 3.42 -5.56 -9.52
CA ALA A 74 3.29 -6.98 -9.20
C ALA A 74 3.22 -7.90 -10.45
N GLY A 75 3.13 -7.33 -11.65
CA GLY A 75 3.07 -8.08 -12.91
C GLY A 75 1.73 -8.79 -13.17
N VAL A 76 0.64 -8.32 -12.56
CA VAL A 76 -0.71 -8.91 -12.73
C VAL A 76 -1.54 -8.09 -13.73
N LYS A 77 -2.66 -8.66 -14.21
CA LYS A 77 -3.50 -7.99 -15.23
C LYS A 77 -4.27 -6.83 -14.61
N MET A 78 -4.00 -5.61 -15.09
CA MET A 78 -4.64 -4.38 -14.61
C MET A 78 -6.15 -4.33 -14.85
N ASN A 79 -6.60 -4.90 -15.96
CA ASN A 79 -8.01 -4.91 -16.39
C ASN A 79 -8.83 -6.09 -15.84
N VAL A 80 -8.26 -6.88 -14.92
CA VAL A 80 -8.94 -8.01 -14.28
C VAL A 80 -9.16 -7.69 -12.81
N ASP A 81 -10.42 -7.73 -12.38
CA ASP A 81 -10.90 -7.38 -11.03
C ASP A 81 -11.91 -8.38 -10.45
N TYR A 82 -12.37 -9.35 -11.25
CA TYR A 82 -13.38 -10.34 -10.88
C TYR A 82 -12.81 -11.70 -10.46
N VAL A 83 -11.49 -11.88 -10.50
CA VAL A 83 -10.80 -13.09 -10.03
C VAL A 83 -9.58 -12.74 -9.16
N PRO A 84 -9.21 -13.60 -8.19
CA PRO A 84 -7.96 -13.46 -7.45
C PRO A 84 -6.75 -13.47 -8.39
N GLN A 85 -5.73 -12.67 -8.05
CA GLN A 85 -4.47 -12.60 -8.77
C GLN A 85 -3.30 -12.51 -7.79
N ASP A 86 -2.27 -13.30 -8.04
CA ASP A 86 -1.05 -13.35 -7.24
C ASP A 86 0.12 -12.82 -8.06
N GLY A 87 0.91 -11.95 -7.45
CA GLY A 87 2.07 -11.33 -8.09
C GLY A 87 3.19 -11.11 -7.10
N ARG A 88 4.36 -10.73 -7.62
CA ARG A 88 5.53 -10.42 -6.80
C ARG A 88 6.28 -9.27 -7.44
N PHE A 89 6.80 -8.38 -6.59
CA PHE A 89 7.68 -7.31 -7.00
C PHE A 89 8.81 -7.17 -5.99
N SER A 90 9.90 -6.56 -6.42
CA SER A 90 11.04 -6.24 -5.58
C SER A 90 11.07 -4.75 -5.33
N ILE A 91 11.48 -4.36 -4.13
CA ILE A 91 11.76 -2.96 -3.78
C ILE A 91 13.22 -2.92 -3.34
N GLU A 92 13.97 -1.93 -3.82
CA GLU A 92 15.32 -1.70 -3.34
C GLU A 92 15.25 -1.19 -1.89
N SER A 93 15.80 -1.95 -0.94
CA SER A 93 16.04 -1.41 0.39
C SER A 93 17.08 -0.30 0.25
N VAL A 94 16.77 0.86 0.81
CA VAL A 94 17.85 1.76 1.19
C VAL A 94 18.33 1.17 2.49
N ASP A 95 19.45 0.46 2.43
CA ASP A 95 20.08 -0.09 3.63
C ASP A 95 20.22 1.03 4.67
N LYS A 96 19.91 0.68 5.92
CA LYS A 96 20.24 1.52 7.06
C LYS A 96 21.75 1.47 7.22
N ASP A 97 22.43 2.47 6.66
CA ASP A 97 23.59 3.04 7.36
C ASP A 97 23.08 3.99 8.44
#